data_AF-A0ABC8U0K2-F1
#
_entry.id   AF-A0ABC8U0K2-F1
#
_cell.length_a   1.000
_cell.length_b   1.000
_cell.length_c   1.000
_cell.angle_alpha   90.00
_cell.angle_beta   90.00
_cell.angle_gamma   90.00
#
_symmetry.space_group_name_H-M   'P 1'
#
loop_
_entity.id
_entity.type
_entity.pdbx_description
1 polymer ?
#
loop_
_entity_poly.entity_id
_entity_poly.type
_entity_poly.pdbx_seq_one_letter_code
_entity_poly.pdbx_strand_id
1 'polypeptide(L)'
;IVNVRNKVQKKFKTRGYTIKVKALTKIFSFLNHFQDAKDEALDLHLDELQHQSLKASILDKELVHQMVSLLWEIEVVAAMERTHSSDTQ
;
A
#
# COMPACT_ATOMS: atom_id res chain seq x y z
N ILE A 1 10.04 -17.42 -3.74
CA ILE A 1 10.41 -15.99 -3.54
C ILE A 1 10.34 -15.16 -4.83
N VAL A 2 10.78 -15.66 -5.99
CA VAL A 2 10.81 -14.89 -7.26
C VAL A 2 9.41 -14.49 -7.79
N ASN A 3 8.35 -15.26 -7.49
CA ASN A 3 7.01 -15.00 -8.01
C ASN A 3 6.31 -13.76 -7.43
N VAL A 4 6.52 -13.43 -6.15
CA VAL A 4 5.80 -12.32 -5.49
C VAL A 4 6.21 -10.98 -6.10
N ARG A 5 7.50 -10.81 -6.41
CA ARG A 5 8.03 -9.58 -7.01
C ARG A 5 7.45 -9.30 -8.39
N ASN A 6 7.40 -10.35 -9.23
CA ASN A 6 6.77 -10.26 -10.55
C ASN A 6 5.26 -10.00 -10.45
N LYS A 7 4.59 -10.60 -9.46
CA LYS A 7 3.16 -10.36 -9.21
C LYS A 7 2.88 -8.91 -8.84
N VAL A 8 3.65 -8.33 -7.93
CA VAL A 8 3.59 -6.91 -7.58
C VAL A 8 3.77 -6.05 -8.82
N GLN A 9 4.86 -6.25 -9.58
CA GLN A 9 5.08 -5.46 -10.81
C GLN A 9 3.93 -5.57 -11.80
N LYS A 10 3.36 -6.77 -12.00
CA LYS A 10 2.25 -6.99 -12.92
C LYS A 10 0.97 -6.29 -12.45
N LYS A 11 0.64 -6.36 -11.16
CA LYS A 11 -0.55 -5.67 -10.62
C LYS A 11 -0.43 -4.15 -10.75
N PHE A 12 0.72 -3.58 -10.40
CA PHE A 12 1.01 -2.15 -10.58
C PHE A 12 0.89 -1.72 -12.05
N LYS A 13 1.50 -2.48 -12.97
CA LYS A 13 1.39 -2.21 -14.42
C LYS A 13 -0.05 -2.26 -14.92
N THR A 14 -0.86 -3.21 -14.44
CA THR A 14 -2.26 -3.36 -14.86
C THR A 14 -3.10 -2.14 -14.47
N ARG A 15 -2.72 -1.46 -13.38
CA ARG A 15 -3.35 -0.21 -12.91
C ARG A 15 -2.74 1.05 -13.54
N GLY A 16 -1.83 0.92 -14.50
CA GLY A 16 -1.18 2.05 -15.18
C GLY A 16 0.06 2.60 -14.47
N TYR A 17 0.54 1.94 -13.41
CA TYR A 17 1.71 2.38 -12.65
C TYR A 17 2.97 1.61 -13.04
N THR A 18 4.08 2.34 -13.17
CA THR A 18 5.41 1.76 -13.32
C THR A 18 6.19 1.87 -12.02
N ILE A 19 6.52 0.72 -11.40
CA ILE A 19 7.26 0.69 -10.15
C ILE A 19 8.77 0.51 -10.39
N LYS A 20 9.59 1.37 -9.78
CA LYS A 20 11.06 1.24 -9.82
C LYS A 20 11.51 0.08 -8.92
N VAL A 21 12.65 -0.55 -9.26
CA VAL A 21 13.20 -1.70 -8.51
C VAL A 21 13.40 -1.40 -7.01
N LYS A 22 13.89 -0.20 -6.66
CA LYS A 22 14.06 0.20 -5.26
C LYS A 22 12.73 0.30 -4.50
N ALA A 23 11.67 0.73 -5.17
CA ALA A 23 10.33 0.85 -4.63
C ALA A 23 9.67 -0.54 -4.48
N LEU A 24 9.86 -1.40 -5.49
CA LEU A 24 9.43 -2.78 -5.50
C LEU A 24 9.99 -3.58 -4.32
N THR A 25 11.26 -3.37 -3.96
CA THR A 25 11.85 -4.01 -2.76
C THR A 25 11.18 -3.54 -1.48
N LYS A 26 10.83 -2.25 -1.37
CA LYS A 26 10.14 -1.71 -0.19
C LYS A 26 8.73 -2.29 -0.04
N ILE A 27 7.97 -2.37 -1.14
CA ILE A 27 6.64 -3.03 -1.14
C ILE A 27 6.78 -4.50 -0.78
N PHE A 28 7.76 -5.19 -1.35
CA PHE A 28 7.99 -6.59 -1.02
C PHE A 28 8.28 -6.79 0.47
N SER A 29 9.12 -5.94 1.08
CA SER A 29 9.36 -5.96 2.51
C SER A 29 8.08 -5.70 3.31
N PHE A 30 7.26 -4.74 2.89
CA PHE A 30 5.96 -4.46 3.52
C PHE A 30 5.02 -5.68 3.45
N LEU A 31 4.84 -6.26 2.26
CA LEU A 31 4.00 -7.45 2.06
C LEU A 31 4.53 -8.66 2.81
N ASN A 32 5.82 -8.72 3.15
CA ASN A 32 6.35 -9.82 3.92
C ASN A 32 5.86 -9.83 5.38
N HIS A 33 5.28 -8.73 5.87
CA HIS A 33 4.59 -8.68 7.17
C HIS A 33 3.21 -9.34 7.14
N PHE A 34 2.60 -9.47 5.96
CA PHE A 34 1.32 -10.14 5.78
C PHE A 34 1.60 -11.55 5.28
N GLN A 35 1.38 -12.60 6.06
CA GLN A 35 1.80 -13.94 5.65
C GLN A 35 0.82 -14.55 4.64
N ASP A 36 -0.48 -14.55 4.99
CA ASP A 36 -1.55 -15.14 4.17
C ASP A 36 -2.36 -14.08 3.38
N ALA A 37 -2.30 -12.81 3.80
CA ALA A 37 -3.06 -11.71 3.20
C ALA A 37 -2.24 -10.86 2.21
N LYS A 38 -1.15 -11.39 1.62
CA LYS A 38 -0.26 -10.62 0.72
C LYS A 38 -0.99 -10.04 -0.48
N ASP A 39 -1.91 -10.81 -1.06
CA ASP A 39 -2.61 -10.42 -2.27
C ASP A 39 -3.67 -9.36 -2.00
N GLU A 40 -4.41 -9.50 -0.89
CA GLU A 40 -5.40 -8.53 -0.42
C GLU A 40 -4.74 -7.22 0.03
N ALA A 41 -3.66 -7.29 0.81
CA ALA A 41 -2.91 -6.11 1.22
C ALA A 41 -2.34 -5.35 0.01
N LEU A 42 -1.93 -6.07 -1.04
CA LEU A 42 -1.47 -5.49 -2.29
C LEU A 42 -2.61 -4.84 -3.09
N ASP A 43 -3.78 -5.47 -3.17
CA ASP A 43 -4.95 -4.89 -3.85
C ASP A 43 -5.46 -3.64 -3.13
N LEU A 44 -5.55 -3.67 -1.80
CA LEU A 44 -5.92 -2.51 -0.99
C LEU A 44 -4.96 -1.33 -1.22
N HIS A 45 -3.65 -1.59 -1.25
CA HIS A 45 -2.64 -0.57 -1.56
C HIS A 45 -2.86 0.07 -2.94
N LEU A 46 -3.26 -0.74 -3.93
CA LEU A 46 -3.50 -0.30 -5.31
C LEU A 46 -4.80 0.48 -5.46
N ASP A 47 -5.84 0.10 -4.72
CA ASP A 47 -7.10 0.83 -4.72
C ASP A 47 -6.94 2.19 -4.02
N GLU A 48 -6.18 2.26 -2.93
CA GLU A 48 -5.84 3.52 -2.26
C GLU A 48 -4.98 4.43 -3.17
N LEU A 49 -3.99 3.86 -3.88
CA LEU A 49 -3.22 4.54 -4.94
C LEU A 49 -4.10 5.23 -5.96
N GLN A 50 -5.14 4.52 -6.39
CA GLN A 50 -6.06 4.98 -7.41
C GLN A 50 -7.05 6.01 -6.86
N HIS A 51 -7.47 5.86 -5.59
CA HIS A 51 -8.30 6.82 -4.88
C HIS A 51 -7.58 8.16 -4.66
N GLN A 52 -6.29 8.12 -4.31
CA GLN A 52 -5.47 9.32 -4.08
C GLN A 52 -5.13 10.09 -5.36
N SER A 53 -5.54 9.60 -6.55
CA SER A 53 -5.34 10.26 -7.85
C SER A 53 -3.93 10.81 -8.02
N LEU A 54 -2.93 9.98 -7.69
CA LEU A 54 -1.53 10.37 -7.77
C LEU A 54 -1.21 10.83 -9.19
N LYS A 55 -0.78 12.09 -9.31
CA LYS A 55 -0.33 12.67 -10.60
C LYS A 55 0.85 11.90 -11.20
N ALA A 56 1.56 11.10 -10.40
CA ALA A 56 2.71 10.32 -10.82
C ALA A 56 2.31 8.90 -11.26
N SER A 57 2.55 8.58 -12.53
CA SER A 57 2.44 7.22 -13.07
C SER A 57 3.67 6.34 -12.77
N ILE A 58 4.76 6.95 -12.29
CA ILE A 58 6.00 6.26 -11.93
C ILE A 58 6.18 6.31 -10.42
N LEU A 59 6.22 5.15 -9.79
CA LEU A 59 6.42 5.00 -8.35
C LEU A 59 7.89 4.73 -8.05
N ASP A 60 8.51 5.69 -7.37
CA ASP A 60 9.84 5.54 -6.82
C ASP A 60 9.81 5.17 -5.33
N LYS A 61 11.00 5.04 -4.74
CA LYS A 61 11.15 4.58 -3.36
C LYS A 61 10.52 5.57 -2.37
N GLU A 62 10.59 6.87 -2.66
CA GLU A 62 10.14 7.92 -1.76
C GLU A 62 8.62 8.02 -1.78
N LEU A 63 8.02 7.99 -2.98
CA LEU A 63 6.57 7.89 -3.13
C LEU A 63 6.04 6.63 -2.44
N VAL A 64 6.61 5.45 -2.70
CA VAL A 64 6.18 4.22 -2.00
C VAL A 64 6.35 4.32 -0.49
N HIS A 65 7.41 4.98 -0.01
CA HIS A 65 7.59 5.19 1.43
C HIS A 65 6.49 6.06 2.02
N GLN A 66 6.21 7.21 1.39
CA GLN A 66 5.14 8.12 1.81
C GLN A 66 3.78 7.42 1.80
N MET A 67 3.52 6.60 0.78
CA MET A 67 2.28 5.85 0.67
C MET A 67 2.11 4.76 1.74
N VAL A 68 3.15 3.98 1.99
CA VAL A 68 3.14 2.98 3.06
C VAL A 68 2.97 3.67 4.42
N SER A 69 3.65 4.80 4.64
CA SER A 69 3.47 5.61 5.85
C SER A 69 2.05 6.14 5.98
N LEU A 70 1.48 6.69 4.92
CA LEU A 70 0.12 7.22 4.90
C LEU A 70 -0.93 6.13 5.13
N LEU A 71 -0.77 4.95 4.52
CA LEU A 71 -1.66 3.81 4.79
C LEU A 71 -1.58 3.37 6.26
N TRP A 72 -0.40 3.41 6.86
CA TRP A 72 -0.23 3.13 8.28
C TRP A 72 -0.87 4.20 9.16
N GLU A 73 -0.72 5.47 8.79
CA GLU A 73 -1.37 6.60 9.47
C GLU A 73 -2.89 6.51 9.36
N ILE A 74 -3.44 6.22 8.18
CA ILE A 74 -4.88 6.01 7.98
C ILE A 74 -5.37 4.83 8.82
N GLU A 75 -4.64 3.71 8.85
CA GLU A 75 -5.03 2.54 9.65
C GLU A 75 -4.98 2.83 11.16
N VAL A 76 -3.96 3.57 11.62
CA VAL A 76 -3.83 4.03 13.01
C VAL A 76 -4.91 5.05 13.37
N VAL A 77 -5.17 6.04 12.51
CA VAL A 77 -6.21 7.06 12.71
C VAL A 77 -7.60 6.42 12.70
N ALA A 78 -7.90 5.54 11.74
CA ALA A 78 -9.17 4.80 11.68
C ALA A 78 -9.34 3.86 12.88
N ALA A 79 -8.25 3.35 13.46
CA ALA A 79 -8.31 2.62 14.72
C ALA A 79 -8.57 3.53 15.93
N MET A 80 -8.03 4.75 15.94
CA MET A 80 -8.24 5.74 17.01
C MET A 80 -9.63 6.40 16.96
N GLU A 81 -10.25 6.56 15.79
CA GLU A 81 -11.60 7.12 15.69
C GLU A 81 -12.70 6.20 16.27
N ARG A 82 -12.41 4.89 16.43
CA ARG A 82 -13.33 3.96 17.10
C ARG A 82 -13.32 4.04 18.63
N THR A 83 -12.48 4.86 19.24
CA THR A 83 -12.38 4.97 20.72
C THR A 83 -12.98 6.25 21.30
N HIS A 84 -13.55 7.16 20.49
CA HIS A 84 -14.18 8.41 20.96
C HIS A 84 -15.71 8.45 20.83
N SER A 85 -16.39 7.30 20.72
CA SER A 85 -17.84 7.21 20.88
C SER A 85 -18.20 6.30 22.04
N SER A 86 -17.86 6.74 23.24
CA SER A 86 -18.42 6.27 24.50
C SER A 86 -18.42 7.47 25.43
N ASP A 87 -19.50 8.24 25.38
CA ASP A 87 -20.10 8.91 26.55
C ASP A 87 -21.19 9.89 26.07
N THR A 88 -22.41 9.38 25.92
CA THR A 88 -23.61 10.14 26.26
C THR A 88 -24.67 9.14 26.69
N GLN A 89 -24.61 8.75 27.96
CA GLN A 89 -25.75 8.24 28.71
C GLN A 89 -26.00 9.16 29.89
#